data_AF-A0A502SAG1-F1
#
_entry.id   AF-A0A502SAG1-F1
#
_cell.length_a   1.000
_cell.length_b   1.000
_cell.length_c   1.000
_cell.angle_alpha   90.00
_cell.angle_beta   90.00
_cell.angle_gamma   90.00
#
_symmetry.space_group_name_H-M   'P 1'
#
loop_
_entity.id
_entity.type
_entity.pdbx_description
1 polymer ?
#
loop_
_entity_poly.entity_id
_entity_poly.type
_entity_poly.pdbx_seq_one_letter_code
_entity_poly.pdbx_strand_id
1 'polypeptide(L)'
;MIAGRLRECLRILRWEAADVAEELGWPRNDVTRWLEGRAPVPLAVAAWIEALAKAHKALPPPRLNRQNSATHTPAGPVVVQAFNGIGQPRPHGIVLQPPYPRRHVLAGTTGLRPGAMSTHPNEGSDHEPRPL
;
A
#
# COMPACT_ATOMS: atom_id res chain seq x y z
N MET A 1 -0.47 -16.96 -29.83
CA MET A 1 -0.11 -15.55 -30.12
C MET A 1 1.24 -15.51 -30.82
N ILE A 2 1.42 -14.67 -31.85
CA ILE A 2 2.71 -14.52 -32.55
C ILE A 2 3.60 -13.47 -31.87
N ALA A 3 4.93 -13.57 -32.06
CA ALA A 3 5.91 -12.67 -31.47
C ALA A 3 5.67 -11.17 -31.76
N GLY A 4 5.21 -10.84 -32.98
CA GLY A 4 4.84 -9.46 -33.33
C GLY A 4 3.67 -8.92 -32.49
N ARG A 5 2.67 -9.75 -32.22
CA ARG A 5 1.52 -9.38 -31.39
C ARG A 5 1.92 -9.23 -29.92
N LEU A 6 2.78 -10.13 -29.42
CA LEU A 6 3.31 -10.03 -28.06
C LEU A 6 4.05 -8.71 -27.85
N ARG A 7 4.96 -8.34 -28.77
CA ARG A 7 5.69 -7.07 -28.73
C ARG A 7 4.76 -5.85 -28.70
N GLU A 8 3.70 -5.87 -29.51
CA GLU A 8 2.70 -4.80 -29.52
C GLU A 8 1.95 -4.69 -28.19
N CYS A 9 1.56 -5.82 -27.58
CA CYS A 9 0.94 -5.83 -26.26
C CYS A 9 1.87 -5.24 -25.18
N LEU A 10 3.15 -5.61 -25.18
CA LEU A 10 4.13 -5.07 -24.24
C LEU A 10 4.36 -3.58 -24.45
N ARG A 11 4.39 -3.11 -25.69
CA ARG A 11 4.49 -1.67 -26.01
C ARG A 11 3.32 -0.86 -25.43
N ILE A 12 2.10 -1.41 -25.45
CA ILE A 12 0.92 -0.77 -24.86
C ILE A 12 1.08 -0.64 -23.34
N LEU A 13 1.62 -1.68 -22.70
CA LEU A 13 1.88 -1.72 -21.27
C LEU A 13 3.14 -0.94 -20.86
N ARG A 14 3.97 -0.54 -21.84
CA ARG A 14 5.31 0.03 -21.64
C ARG A 14 6.25 -0.91 -20.88
N TRP A 15 6.07 -2.21 -21.07
CA TRP A 15 6.87 -3.27 -20.45
C TRP A 15 7.96 -3.76 -21.40
N GLU A 16 9.08 -4.19 -20.83
CA GLU A 16 10.16 -4.89 -21.49
C GLU A 16 10.15 -6.40 -21.18
N ALA A 17 11.06 -7.15 -21.81
CA ALA A 17 11.22 -8.58 -21.56
C ALA A 17 11.60 -8.88 -20.09
N ALA A 18 12.28 -7.94 -19.43
CA ALA A 18 12.67 -8.07 -18.03
C ALA A 18 11.45 -8.02 -17.10
N ASP A 19 10.55 -7.05 -17.32
CA ASP A 19 9.34 -6.88 -16.50
C ASP A 19 8.44 -8.12 -16.58
N VAL A 20 8.25 -8.66 -17.79
CA VAL A 20 7.46 -9.89 -17.99
C VAL A 20 8.12 -11.10 -17.31
N ALA A 21 9.45 -11.17 -17.35
CA ALA A 21 10.19 -12.25 -16.72
C ALA A 21 10.08 -12.19 -15.19
N GLU A 22 10.16 -10.98 -14.63
CA GLU A 22 9.95 -10.71 -13.20
C GLU A 22 8.55 -11.10 -12.75
N GLU A 23 7.52 -10.64 -13.46
CA GLU A 23 6.11 -10.92 -13.15
C GLU A 23 5.77 -12.42 -13.24
N LEU A 24 6.40 -13.16 -14.15
CA LEU A 24 6.22 -14.60 -14.28
C LEU A 24 7.13 -15.41 -13.35
N GLY A 25 8.17 -14.80 -12.78
CA GLY A 25 9.25 -15.50 -12.07
C GLY A 25 10.08 -16.40 -12.97
N TRP A 26 10.19 -16.06 -14.27
CA TRP A 26 10.86 -16.88 -15.29
C TRP A 26 12.18 -16.26 -15.73
N PRO A 27 13.10 -17.03 -16.34
CA PRO A 27 14.32 -16.48 -16.91
C PRO A 27 14.03 -15.50 -18.05
N ARG A 28 14.69 -14.33 -18.04
CA ARG A 28 14.59 -13.32 -19.12
C ARG A 28 14.88 -13.90 -20.51
N ASN A 29 15.77 -14.89 -20.60
CA ASN A 29 16.10 -15.53 -21.87
C ASN A 29 14.89 -16.22 -22.52
N ASP A 30 14.02 -16.85 -21.73
CA ASP A 30 12.85 -17.55 -22.27
C ASP A 30 11.85 -16.57 -22.86
N VAL A 31 11.59 -15.47 -22.14
CA VAL A 31 10.76 -14.36 -22.63
C VAL A 31 11.37 -13.71 -23.87
N THR A 32 12.69 -13.54 -23.92
CA THR A 32 13.38 -12.98 -25.10
C THR A 32 13.21 -13.89 -26.32
N ARG A 33 13.31 -15.21 -26.16
CA ARG A 33 13.08 -16.17 -27.25
C ARG A 33 11.65 -16.12 -27.77
N TRP A 34 10.66 -15.83 -26.94
CA TRP A 34 9.29 -15.57 -27.36
C TRP A 34 9.16 -14.31 -28.22
N LEU A 35 9.81 -13.22 -27.80
CA LEU A 35 9.77 -11.93 -28.51
C LEU A 35 10.50 -11.96 -29.84
N GLU A 36 11.56 -12.78 -29.94
CA GLU A 36 12.28 -13.05 -31.20
C GLU A 36 11.56 -14.07 -32.09
N GLY A 37 10.52 -14.73 -31.59
CA GLY A 37 9.84 -15.81 -32.31
C GLY A 37 10.65 -17.11 -32.42
N ARG A 38 11.72 -17.25 -31.65
CA ARG A 38 12.53 -18.49 -31.56
C ARG A 38 11.88 -19.58 -30.73
N ALA A 39 10.88 -19.23 -29.92
CA ALA A 39 10.08 -20.17 -29.15
C ALA A 39 8.60 -19.73 -29.17
N PRO A 40 7.65 -20.67 -29.16
CA PRO A 40 6.23 -20.35 -29.06
C PRO A 40 5.90 -19.79 -27.67
N VAL A 41 5.02 -18.78 -27.64
CA VAL A 41 4.50 -18.22 -26.38
C VAL A 41 3.50 -19.21 -25.78
N PRO A 42 3.63 -19.60 -24.49
CA PRO A 42 2.63 -20.39 -23.81
C PRO A 42 1.25 -19.73 -23.89
N LEU A 43 0.21 -20.51 -24.17
CA LEU A 43 -1.14 -19.98 -24.44
C LEU A 43 -1.69 -19.16 -23.26
N ALA A 44 -1.49 -19.64 -22.03
CA ALA A 44 -1.94 -18.94 -20.83
C ALA A 44 -1.26 -17.57 -20.66
N VAL A 45 0.07 -17.50 -20.87
CA VAL A 45 0.84 -16.25 -20.81
C VAL A 45 0.37 -15.28 -21.90
N ALA A 46 0.18 -15.78 -23.12
CA ALA A 46 -0.33 -14.98 -24.21
C ALA A 46 -1.72 -14.39 -23.90
N ALA A 47 -2.65 -15.20 -23.40
CA ALA A 47 -4.00 -14.76 -23.04
C ALA A 47 -3.96 -13.71 -21.90
N TRP A 48 -3.13 -13.93 -20.90
CA TRP A 48 -2.95 -13.02 -19.77
C TRP A 48 -2.39 -11.65 -20.21
N ILE A 49 -1.30 -11.63 -20.98
CA ILE A 49 -0.72 -10.38 -21.50
C ILE A 49 -1.71 -9.63 -22.40
N GLU A 50 -2.49 -10.34 -23.21
CA GLU A 50 -3.54 -9.72 -24.02
C GLU A 50 -4.66 -9.09 -23.18
N ALA A 51 -5.06 -9.74 -22.09
CA ALA A 51 -6.05 -9.21 -21.18
C ALA A 51 -5.54 -7.95 -20.47
N LEU A 52 -4.28 -7.93 -20.02
CA LEU A 52 -3.64 -6.76 -19.45
C LEU A 52 -3.59 -5.60 -20.44
N ALA A 53 -3.15 -5.84 -21.68
CA ALA A 53 -3.09 -4.80 -22.71
C ALA A 53 -4.47 -4.24 -23.05
N LYS A 54 -5.52 -5.08 -23.03
CA LYS A 54 -6.91 -4.63 -23.19
C LYS A 54 -7.39 -3.79 -22.01
N ALA A 55 -7.13 -4.22 -20.78
CA ALA A 55 -7.48 -3.48 -19.57
C ALA A 55 -6.79 -2.11 -19.51
N HIS A 56 -5.49 -2.05 -19.82
CA HIS A 56 -4.73 -0.81 -19.88
C HIS A 56 -5.30 0.19 -20.90
N LYS A 57 -5.83 -0.28 -22.03
CA LYS A 57 -6.52 0.58 -23.01
C LYS A 57 -7.90 1.04 -22.56
N ALA A 58 -8.60 0.23 -21.79
CA ALA A 58 -9.96 0.52 -21.32
C ALA A 58 -9.99 1.48 -20.12
N LEU A 59 -8.92 1.54 -19.35
CA LEU A 59 -8.83 2.36 -18.14
C LEU A 59 -8.18 3.72 -18.46
N PRO A 60 -8.94 4.83 -18.54
CA PRO A 60 -8.34 6.14 -18.69
C PRO A 60 -7.51 6.49 -17.45
N PRO A 61 -6.46 7.32 -17.58
CA PRO A 61 -5.70 7.80 -16.43
C PRO A 61 -6.65 8.43 -15.41
N PRO A 62 -6.52 8.13 -14.11
CA PRO A 62 -7.36 8.72 -13.09
C PRO A 62 -7.18 10.23 -13.15
N ARG A 63 -8.26 10.95 -13.50
CA ARG A 63 -8.28 12.40 -13.35
C ARG A 63 -8.36 12.66 -11.85
N LEU A 64 -7.20 12.80 -11.21
CA LEU A 64 -7.13 13.41 -9.89
C LEU A 64 -7.69 14.81 -10.07
N ASN A 65 -8.96 15.00 -9.71
CA ASN A 65 -9.55 16.32 -9.63
C ASN A 65 -8.63 17.07 -8.66
N ARG A 66 -7.79 17.96 -9.20
CA ARG A 66 -7.06 18.94 -8.43
C ARG A 66 -8.16 19.84 -7.89
N GLN A 67 -8.78 19.39 -6.79
CA GLN A 67 -9.74 20.17 -6.06
C GLN A 67 -8.96 21.41 -5.66
N ASN A 68 -9.20 22.48 -6.41
CA ASN A 68 -8.85 23.82 -6.02
C ASN A 68 -9.18 23.89 -4.56
N SER A 69 -8.22 24.33 -3.74
CA SER A 69 -8.43 24.71 -2.37
C SER A 69 -9.66 25.62 -2.36
N ALA A 70 -10.83 25.03 -2.16
CA ALA A 70 -12.07 25.76 -2.10
C ALA A 70 -11.87 26.57 -0.84
N THR A 71 -11.64 27.86 -1.04
CA THR A 71 -11.72 28.86 0.00
C THR A 71 -12.91 28.47 0.85
N HIS A 72 -12.63 28.00 2.06
CA HIS A 72 -13.62 27.66 3.05
C HIS A 72 -14.33 28.97 3.39
N THR A 73 -15.35 29.32 2.61
CA THR A 73 -16.33 30.32 3.02
C THR A 73 -17.11 29.64 4.14
N PRO A 74 -16.96 30.06 5.41
CA PRO A 74 -17.75 29.47 6.47
C PRO A 74 -19.22 29.80 6.17
N ALA A 75 -19.98 28.80 5.73
CA ALA A 75 -21.42 28.88 5.69
C ALA A 75 -21.87 29.21 7.12
N GLY A 76 -22.64 30.29 7.27
CA GLY A 76 -23.14 30.76 8.56
C GLY A 76 -23.87 29.66 9.33
N PRO A 77 -24.05 29.83 10.65
CA PRO A 77 -24.57 28.77 11.50
C PRO A 77 -25.97 28.36 11.04
N VAL A 78 -26.08 27.13 10.54
CA VAL A 78 -27.38 26.48 10.32
C VAL A 78 -27.96 26.20 11.70
N VAL A 79 -28.93 27.03 12.11
CA VAL A 79 -29.71 26.79 13.32
C VAL A 79 -30.70 25.68 13.02
N VAL A 80 -30.36 24.46 13.45
CA VAL A 80 -31.31 23.33 13.44
C VAL A 80 -32.21 23.49 14.67
N GLN A 81 -33.45 23.92 14.44
CA GLN A 81 -34.47 23.91 15.50
C GLN A 81 -34.89 22.46 15.76
N ALA A 82 -34.43 21.91 16.88
CA ALA A 82 -34.90 20.62 17.37
C ALA A 82 -36.35 20.75 17.86
N PHE A 83 -37.26 19.99 17.25
CA PHE A 83 -38.64 19.84 17.74
C PHE A 83 -38.61 19.08 19.07
N ASN A 84 -38.89 19.76 20.19
CA ASN A 84 -39.15 19.10 21.47
C ASN A 84 -40.59 18.60 21.47
N GLY A 85 -40.80 17.43 20.89
CA GLY A 85 -42.11 16.82 20.75
C GLY A 85 -42.07 15.32 21.00
N ILE A 86 -42.41 14.95 22.24
CA ILE A 86 -42.95 13.65 22.65
C ILE A 86 -41.91 12.51 22.77
N GLY A 87 -41.82 11.96 23.99
CA GLY A 87 -40.77 11.05 24.44
C GLY A 87 -40.55 9.84 23.54
N GLN A 88 -39.27 9.57 23.26
CA GLN A 88 -38.80 8.34 22.64
C GLN A 88 -38.10 7.45 23.69
N PRO A 89 -38.40 6.14 23.71
CA PRO A 89 -37.85 5.20 24.67
C PRO A 89 -36.36 4.92 24.41
N ARG A 90 -35.62 4.64 25.49
CA ARG A 90 -34.19 4.32 25.49
C ARG A 90 -33.84 3.31 24.37
N PRO A 91 -32.94 3.63 23.43
CA PRO A 91 -32.35 2.60 22.60
C PRO A 91 -31.35 1.82 23.45
N HIS A 92 -31.61 0.54 23.66
CA HIS A 92 -30.59 -0.38 24.16
C HIS A 92 -29.45 -0.40 23.15
N GLY A 93 -28.34 0.26 23.51
CA GLY A 93 -27.14 0.32 22.70
C GLY A 93 -26.56 -1.08 22.53
N ILE A 94 -26.62 -1.61 21.31
CA ILE A 94 -25.75 -2.72 20.92
C ILE A 94 -24.36 -2.12 20.79
N VAL A 95 -23.51 -2.37 21.77
CA VAL A 95 -22.09 -2.05 21.72
C VAL A 95 -21.43 -3.02 20.75
N LEU A 96 -21.22 -2.61 19.50
CA LEU A 96 -20.29 -3.28 18.60
C LEU A 96 -18.87 -3.04 19.14
N GLN A 97 -18.36 -3.98 19.94
CA GLN A 97 -16.95 -3.98 20.30
C GLN A 97 -16.11 -4.30 19.05
N PRO A 98 -15.12 -3.46 18.68
CA PRO A 98 -14.14 -3.81 17.66
C PRO A 98 -13.27 -4.98 18.13
N PRO A 99 -12.89 -5.94 17.26
CA PRO A 99 -12.17 -7.16 17.63
C PRO A 99 -10.68 -6.96 17.92
N TYR A 100 -10.22 -5.72 18.11
CA TYR A 100 -8.82 -5.38 18.33
C TYR A 100 -8.63 -4.43 19.51
N PRO A 101 -7.62 -4.67 20.37
CA PRO A 101 -7.40 -3.88 21.57
C PRO A 101 -6.94 -2.46 21.23
N ARG A 102 -7.71 -1.48 21.72
CA ARG A 102 -7.38 -0.05 21.61
C ARG A 102 -6.29 0.29 22.64
N ARG A 103 -5.07 0.57 22.19
CA ARG A 103 -4.00 1.06 23.08
C ARG A 103 -4.38 2.44 23.64
N HIS A 104 -4.55 2.51 24.96
CA HIS A 104 -4.64 3.78 25.69
C HIS A 104 -3.23 4.34 25.89
N VAL A 105 -2.96 5.53 25.32
CA VAL A 105 -1.80 6.34 25.71
C VAL A 105 -2.15 6.98 27.06
N LEU A 106 -1.50 6.51 28.13
CA LEU A 106 -1.66 7.04 29.47
C LEU A 106 -0.95 8.41 29.54
N ALA A 107 -1.72 9.48 29.62
CA ALA A 107 -1.25 10.79 30.03
C ALA A 107 -0.88 10.71 31.53
N GLY A 108 0.39 10.38 31.81
CA GLY A 108 0.95 10.37 33.15
C GLY A 108 1.25 11.78 33.62
N THR A 109 0.33 12.35 34.40
CA THR A 109 0.63 13.43 35.35
C THR A 109 0.99 12.80 36.70
N THR A 110 1.76 13.57 37.49
CA THR A 110 2.04 13.46 38.93
C THR A 110 3.39 12.84 39.33
N GLY A 111 4.19 13.64 40.05
CA GLY A 111 4.89 13.16 41.25
C GLY A 111 6.40 13.30 41.27
N LEU A 112 6.89 14.25 42.07
CA LEU A 112 8.31 14.50 42.38
C LEU A 112 8.98 13.39 43.22
N ARG A 113 10.22 13.01 42.84
CA ARG A 113 11.49 12.73 43.62
C ARG A 113 11.45 11.78 44.86
N PRO A 114 12.60 11.37 45.48
CA PRO A 114 14.01 11.24 45.04
C PRO A 114 14.74 9.91 45.42
N GLY A 115 15.88 9.67 44.74
CA GLY A 115 17.12 9.12 45.36
C GLY A 115 17.52 7.72 44.90
N ALA A 116 18.79 7.34 44.78
CA ALA A 116 20.08 8.02 44.81
C ALA A 116 21.17 7.00 44.38
N MET A 117 22.24 7.48 43.73
CA MET A 117 23.61 6.90 43.66
C MET A 117 23.78 5.52 42.97
N SER A 118 24.84 5.21 42.22
CA SER A 118 26.10 5.87 41.88
C SER A 118 26.84 5.06 40.79
N THR A 119 27.80 5.72 40.15
CA THR A 119 29.11 5.19 39.69
C THR A 119 29.21 4.14 38.57
N HIS A 120 29.62 4.61 37.38
CA HIS A 120 30.71 4.01 36.56
C HIS A 120 32.01 3.87 37.40
N PRO A 121 33.05 3.07 37.04
CA PRO A 121 33.61 2.87 35.67
C PRO A 121 34.20 1.45 35.37
N ASN A 122 34.35 1.07 34.09
CA ASN A 122 35.62 0.89 33.33
C ASN A 122 36.48 -0.35 33.64
N GLU A 123 36.61 -1.26 32.66
CA GLU A 123 37.74 -2.18 32.33
C GLU A 123 37.17 -3.16 31.28
N GLY A 124 37.67 -3.31 30.05
CA GLY A 124 39.05 -3.46 29.61
C GLY A 124 39.30 -4.94 29.32
N SER A 125 39.35 -5.35 28.05
CA SER A 125 40.35 -6.30 27.54
C SER A 125 40.09 -6.65 26.07
N ASP A 126 41.05 -6.25 25.24
CA ASP A 126 41.36 -6.82 23.93
C ASP A 126 41.50 -8.34 23.95
N HIS A 127 41.15 -8.99 22.83
CA HIS A 127 42.13 -9.78 22.06
C HIS A 127 41.64 -10.11 20.64
N GLU A 128 42.55 -9.86 19.70
CA GLU A 128 42.56 -10.05 18.24
C GLU A 128 42.43 -11.53 17.75
N PRO A 129 42.33 -11.78 16.43
CA PRO A 129 41.87 -13.03 15.82
C PRO A 129 42.97 -14.07 15.62
N ARG A 130 42.54 -15.33 15.41
CA ARG A 130 43.38 -16.51 15.22
C ARG A 130 43.23 -17.06 13.79
N PRO A 131 44.31 -17.29 13.03
CA PRO A 131 44.26 -18.04 11.77
C PRO A 131 44.75 -19.50 11.93
N LEU A 132 44.33 -20.36 11.01
CA LEU A 132 44.94 -21.64 10.66
C LEU A 132 45.19 -21.66 9.15
#